data_AF-A0A9D5PV26-F1
#
_entry.id   AF-A0A9D5PV26-F1
#
_cell.length_a   1.000
_cell.length_b   1.000
_cell.length_c   1.000
_cell.angle_alpha   90.00
_cell.angle_beta   90.00
_cell.angle_gamma   90.00
#
_symmetry.space_group_name_H-M   'P 1'
#
loop_
_entity.id
_entity.type
_entity.pdbx_description
1 polymer ?
#
loop_
_entity_poly.entity_id
_entity_poly.type
_entity_poly.pdbx_seq_one_letter_code
_entity_poly.pdbx_strand_id
1 'polypeptide(L)' 'MQNHEQWQNFCYNVRELRMREGLSLTRMAGIMGITRKTLCSIEAGVIPPRTSSSVLFRIHKHFGISPRELLERRL' A
#
# COMPACT_ATOMS: atom_id res chain seq x y z
N MET A 1 -11.86 -15.28 10.42
CA MET A 1 -11.09 -14.02 10.50
C MET A 1 -9.64 -14.34 10.13
N GLN A 2 -9.32 -14.43 8.85
CA GLN A 2 -7.94 -14.65 8.40
C GLN A 2 -7.63 -13.46 7.48
N ASN A 3 -6.48 -12.80 7.70
CA ASN A 3 -5.90 -11.67 6.94
C ASN A 3 -6.03 -10.25 7.55
N HIS A 4 -6.52 -10.05 8.79
CA HIS A 4 -6.54 -8.69 9.38
C HIS A 4 -5.14 -8.11 9.57
N GLU A 5 -4.21 -8.90 10.11
CA GLU A 5 -2.82 -8.49 10.33
C GLU A 5 -2.09 -8.20 9.01
N GLN A 6 -2.30 -9.02 7.98
CA GLN A 6 -1.70 -8.81 6.66
C GLN A 6 -2.09 -7.46 6.07
N TRP A 7 -3.36 -7.09 6.22
CA TRP A 7 -3.86 -5.81 5.74
C TRP A 7 -3.35 -4.63 6.58
N GLN A 8 -3.19 -4.81 7.89
CA GLN A 8 -2.53 -3.80 8.72
C GLN A 8 -1.06 -3.59 8.33
N ASN A 9 -0.33 -4.68 8.06
CA ASN A 9 1.04 -4.61 7.57
C ASN A 9 1.11 -3.89 6.23
N PHE A 10 0.22 -4.23 5.29
CA PHE A 10 0.13 -3.54 4.00
C PHE A 10 -0.09 -2.02 4.16
N CYS A 11 -1.07 -1.62 4.97
CA CYS A 11 -1.38 -0.21 5.22
C CYS A 11 -0.19 0.55 5.79
N TYR A 12 0.48 -0.05 6.79
CA TYR A 12 1.68 0.51 7.40
C TYR A 12 2.82 0.63 6.37
N ASN A 13 3.09 -0.44 5.62
CA ASN A 13 4.17 -0.49 4.65
C ASN A 13 3.97 0.50 3.49
N VAL A 14 2.74 0.71 3.03
CA VAL A 14 2.43 1.73 2.02
C VAL A 14 2.83 3.12 2.51
N ARG A 15 2.48 3.46 3.76
CA ARG A 15 2.85 4.73 4.36
C ARG A 15 4.37 4.88 4.51
N GLU A 16 5.03 3.86 5.04
CA GLU A 16 6.48 3.85 5.21
C GLU A 16 7.21 4.03 3.88
N LEU A 17 6.83 3.27 2.85
CA LEU A 17 7.42 3.39 1.52
C LEU A 17 7.26 4.79 0.95
N ARG A 18 6.05 5.37 1.06
CA ARG A 18 5.81 6.73 0.61
C ARG A 18 6.73 7.73 1.32
N MET A 19 6.87 7.60 2.64
CA MET A 19 7.67 8.52 3.45
C MET A 19 9.17 8.38 3.18
N ARG A 20 9.69 7.15 3.10
CA ARG A 20 11.11 6.86 2.82
C ARG A 20 11.55 7.40 1.46
N GLU A 21 10.67 7.31 0.47
CA GLU A 21 10.93 7.76 -0.90
C GLU A 21 10.58 9.25 -1.11
N GLY A 22 10.15 9.96 -0.06
CA GLY A 22 9.80 11.39 -0.14
C GLY A 22 8.63 11.70 -1.08
N LEU A 23 7.74 10.72 -1.32
CA LEU A 23 6.66 10.84 -2.28
C LEU A 23 5.46 11.62 -1.71
N SER A 24 4.92 12.53 -2.51
CA SER A 24 3.62 13.13 -2.21
C SER A 24 2.49 12.10 -2.31
N LEU A 25 1.38 12.35 -1.61
CA LEU A 25 0.19 11.49 -1.69
C LEU A 25 -0.28 11.32 -3.14
N THR A 26 -0.27 12.38 -3.94
CA THR A 26 -0.68 12.31 -5.35
C THR A 26 0.25 11.43 -6.16
N ARG A 27 1.57 11.53 -5.96
CA ARG A 27 2.55 10.74 -6.72
C ARG A 27 2.47 9.26 -6.34
N MET A 28 2.39 8.94 -5.05
CA MET A 28 2.21 7.57 -4.58
C MET A 28 0.90 6.95 -5.07
N ALA A 29 -0.21 7.70 -5.01
CA ALA A 29 -1.49 7.25 -5.52
C ALA A 29 -1.44 6.95 -7.03
N GLY A 30 -0.73 7.78 -7.80
CA GLY A 30 -0.45 7.56 -9.22
C GLY A 30 0.32 6.27 -9.48
N ILE A 31 1.39 6.00 -8.72
CA ILE A 31 2.17 4.75 -8.79
C ILE A 31 1.26 3.54 -8.52
N MET A 32 0.44 3.64 -7.47
CA MET A 32 -0.49 2.60 -7.06
C MET A 32 -1.70 2.45 -7.99
N GLY A 33 -1.95 3.41 -8.90
CA GLY A 33 -3.11 3.39 -9.78
C GLY A 33 -4.45 3.57 -9.04
N ILE A 34 -4.42 4.32 -7.93
CA ILE A 34 -5.60 4.62 -7.10
C ILE A 34 -5.78 6.12 -6.92
N THR A 35 -6.91 6.53 -6.35
CA THR A 35 -7.12 7.94 -6.01
C THR A 35 -6.33 8.33 -4.76
N ARG A 36 -6.02 9.64 -4.64
CA ARG A 36 -5.44 10.20 -3.40
C ARG A 36 -6.28 9.88 -2.16
N LYS A 37 -7.61 9.89 -2.30
CA LYS A 37 -8.54 9.56 -1.20
C LYS A 37 -8.41 8.11 -0.78
N THR A 38 -8.32 7.18 -1.74
CA THR A 38 -8.07 5.76 -1.48
C THR A 38 -6.75 5.56 -0.75
N LEU A 39 -5.68 6.25 -1.18
CA LEU A 39 -4.38 6.20 -0.51
C LEU A 39 -4.48 6.70 0.95
N CYS A 40 -5.15 7.83 1.19
CA CYS A 40 -5.37 8.33 2.55
C CYS A 40 -6.08 7.31 3.45
N SER A 41 -7.10 6.61 2.93
CA SER A 41 -7.76 5.53 3.69
C SER A 41 -6.80 4.38 4.01
N ILE A 42 -6.02 3.94 3.02
CA ILE A 42 -5.02 2.88 3.20
C ILE A 42 -3.99 3.27 4.27
N GLU A 43 -3.41 4.47 4.18
CA GLU A 43 -2.42 4.92 5.17
C GLU A 43 -3.01 5.17 6.57
N ALA A 44 -4.33 5.32 6.67
CA ALA A 44 -5.07 5.36 7.92
C ALA A 44 -5.43 3.96 8.47
N GLY A 45 -4.99 2.88 7.83
CA GLY A 45 -5.27 1.50 8.24
C GLY A 45 -6.59 0.93 7.71
N VAL A 46 -7.28 1.65 6.81
CA VAL A 46 -8.57 1.25 6.25
C VAL A 46 -8.40 0.81 4.81
N ILE A 47 -8.70 -0.46 4.53
CA ILE A 47 -8.66 -0.99 3.16
C ILE A 47 -10.06 -0.91 2.55
N PRO A 48 -10.25 -0.12 1.49
CA PRO A 48 -11.53 -0.06 0.81
C PRO A 48 -11.91 -1.44 0.24
N PRO A 49 -13.20 -1.83 0.27
CA PRO A 49 -13.66 -3.16 -0.13
C PRO A 49 -13.42 -3.49 -1.61
N ARG A 50 -13.11 -2.49 -2.44
CA ARG A 50 -12.80 -2.65 -3.88
C ARG A 50 -11.34 -2.38 -4.22
N THR A 51 -10.45 -2.55 -3.25
CA THR A 51 -9.00 -2.41 -3.50
C THR A 51 -8.55 -3.58 -4.37
N SER A 52 -8.24 -3.28 -5.63
CA SER A 52 -7.80 -4.27 -6.60
C SER A 52 -6.44 -4.85 -6.22
N SER A 53 -6.22 -6.15 -6.39
CA SER A 53 -4.87 -6.76 -6.22
C SER A 53 -3.80 -6.12 -7.10
N SER A 54 -4.18 -5.38 -8.16
CA SER A 54 -3.26 -4.61 -9.01
C SER A 54 -2.40 -3.60 -8.24
N VAL A 55 -2.81 -3.10 -7.05
CA VAL A 55 -1.94 -2.23 -6.24
C VAL A 55 -0.68 -2.96 -5.79
N LEU A 56 -0.79 -4.23 -5.39
CA LEU A 56 0.37 -5.01 -4.93
C LEU A 56 1.39 -5.19 -6.06
N PHE A 57 0.91 -5.51 -7.26
CA PHE A 57 1.77 -5.66 -8.44
C PHE A 57 2.40 -4.33 -8.88
N ARG A 58 1.69 -3.21 -8.73
CA ARG A 58 2.22 -1.88 -9.03
C ARG A 58 3.32 -1.47 -8.04
N ILE A 59 3.12 -1.73 -6.76
CA ILE A 59 4.16 -1.50 -5.73
C ILE A 59 5.37 -2.39 -6.02
N HIS A 60 5.16 -3.67 -6.34
CA HIS A 60 6.24 -4.57 -6.74
C HIS A 60 7.02 -4.04 -7.94
N LYS A 61 6.33 -3.63 -9.01
CA LYS A 61 6.97 -3.10 -10.22
C LYS A 61 7.78 -1.83 -9.96
N HIS A 62 7.33 -0.97 -9.04
CA HIS A 62 7.98 0.33 -8.81
C HIS A 62 9.09 0.27 -7.77
N PHE A 63 8.88 -0.44 -6.66
CA PHE A 63 9.80 -0.46 -5.53
C PHE A 63 10.60 -1.78 -5.43
N GLY A 64 10.31 -2.78 -6.26
CA GLY A 64 10.96 -4.09 -6.22
C GLY A 64 10.51 -4.99 -5.05
N ILE A 65 9.49 -4.59 -4.29
CA ILE A 65 9.05 -5.28 -3.07
C ILE A 65 8.00 -6.32 -3.41
N SER A 66 8.19 -7.55 -2.96
CA SER A 66 7.21 -8.61 -3.24
C SER A 66 5.88 -8.38 -2.48
N PRO A 67 4.72 -8.80 -3.04
CA PRO A 67 3.46 -8.77 -2.31
C PRO A 67 3.50 -9.51 -0.98
N ARG A 68 4.32 -10.57 -0.90
CA ARG A 68 4.54 -11.34 0.32
C ARG A 68 5.16 -10.48 1.41
N GLU A 69 6.23 -9.75 1.10
CA GLU A 69 6.89 -8.86 2.07
C GLU A 69 5.98 -7.72 2.53
N LEU A 70 5.16 -7.16 1.62
CA LEU A 70 4.18 -6.13 1.96
C LEU A 70 3.13 -6.59 2.97
N LEU A 71 2.80 -7.88 2.99
CA LEU A 71 1.71 -8.44 3.79
C LEU A 71 2.22 -9.15 5.06
N GLU A 72 3.36 -9.83 5.01
CA GLU A 72 3.82 -10.68 6.13
C GLU A 72 4.59 -9.94 7.22
N ARG A 73 5.24 -8.81 6.90
CA ARG A 73 6.06 -8.08 7.88
C ARG A 73 5.97 -6.57 7.70
N ARG A 74 6.36 -5.82 8.72
CA ARG A 74 6.55 -4.36 8.62
C ARG A 74 7.96 -4.06 8.12
N LEU A 75 8.04 -3.17 7.13
CA LEU A 75 9.29 -2.71 6.51
C LEU A 75 9.96 -1.61 7.32
#